data_AF-A0A964XCA5-F1
#
_entry.id   AF-A0A964XCA5-F1
#
_cell.length_a   1.000
_cell.length_b   1.000
_cell.length_c   1.000
_cell.angle_alpha   90.00
_cell.angle_beta   90.00
_cell.angle_gamma   90.00
#
_symmetry.space_group_name_H-M   'P 1'
#
loop_
_entity.id
_entity.type
_entity.pdbx_description
1 polymer ?
#
loop_
_entity_poly.entity_id
_entity_poly.type
_entity_poly.pdbx_seq_one_letter_code
_entity_poly.pdbx_strand_id
1 'polypeptide(L)'
;MDGHHPPAKRARSNFNRFFVRGLGIVLPTVLTIWLVVLAYNFVDSRIAAPINEGIKWLWVEYVPWPSVTEQDMADHKTEVLANPELRKAYNNALNRRDWLKQDTRRAEFQRFWDSYALGLNLIGLLVAIILIYTAGLLVGSFIGRRIYHRGEELIHRLPLIRRVYPAMKQITDFFFGEKKTTEQFSRVVAVQYPRKGLWSVGLVTGATMQ
;
A
#
# COMPACT_ATOMS: atom_id res chain seq x y z
N MET A 1 -19.65 32.06 -62.65
CA MET A 1 -20.54 32.00 -61.46
C MET A 1 -19.80 31.11 -60.50
N ASP A 2 -18.90 31.70 -59.72
CA ASP A 2 -17.80 30.95 -59.12
C ASP A 2 -18.08 30.77 -57.62
N GLY A 3 -18.71 29.65 -57.30
CA GLY A 3 -19.03 29.23 -55.94
C GLY A 3 -17.76 28.84 -55.19
N HIS A 4 -17.18 29.79 -54.46
CA HIS A 4 -16.14 29.52 -53.48
C HIS A 4 -16.74 28.86 -52.22
N HIS A 5 -16.66 27.54 -52.14
CA HIS A 5 -16.87 26.80 -50.88
C HIS A 5 -15.61 26.85 -50.00
N PRO A 6 -15.70 27.24 -48.71
CA PRO A 6 -14.55 27.21 -47.82
C PRO A 6 -14.26 25.78 -47.30
N PRO A 7 -12.98 25.40 -47.08
CA PRO A 7 -12.62 24.04 -46.71
C PRO A 7 -12.87 23.72 -45.22
N ALA A 8 -13.65 22.67 -44.96
CA ALA A 8 -14.03 22.17 -43.62
C ALA A 8 -12.88 21.57 -42.77
N LYS A 9 -11.62 21.60 -43.21
CA LYS A 9 -10.51 20.87 -42.56
C LYS A 9 -9.86 21.58 -41.36
N ARG A 10 -10.18 22.84 -41.07
CA ARG A 10 -9.54 23.60 -39.96
C ARG A 10 -10.12 23.34 -38.57
N ALA A 11 -11.39 22.95 -38.45
CA ALA A 11 -12.05 22.80 -37.16
C ALA A 11 -11.48 21.65 -36.30
N ARG A 12 -11.08 20.53 -36.93
CA ARG A 12 -10.66 19.30 -36.25
C ARG A 12 -9.28 19.40 -35.56
N SER A 13 -8.39 20.29 -36.04
CA SER A 13 -7.05 20.49 -35.43
C SER A 13 -7.09 21.25 -34.10
N ASN A 14 -8.10 22.10 -33.93
CA ASN A 14 -8.22 22.95 -32.74
C ASN A 14 -8.78 22.15 -31.56
N PHE A 15 -9.75 21.27 -31.81
CA PHE A 15 -10.33 20.39 -30.80
C PHE A 15 -9.27 19.52 -30.10
N ASN A 16 -8.40 18.86 -30.88
CA ASN A 16 -7.35 18.01 -30.31
C ASN A 16 -6.38 18.79 -29.40
N ARG A 17 -6.07 20.06 -29.71
CA ARG A 17 -5.22 20.90 -28.86
C ARG A 17 -5.90 21.30 -27.56
N PHE A 18 -7.19 21.64 -27.59
CA PHE A 18 -7.94 21.94 -26.37
C PHE A 18 -8.14 20.69 -25.51
N PHE A 19 -8.44 19.55 -26.12
CA PHE A 19 -8.60 18.27 -25.43
C PHE A 19 -7.29 17.80 -24.76
N VAL A 20 -6.16 17.82 -25.47
CA VAL A 20 -4.85 17.42 -24.92
C VAL A 20 -4.37 18.37 -23.82
N ARG A 21 -4.65 19.68 -23.94
CA ARG A 21 -4.34 20.66 -22.88
C ARG A 21 -5.22 20.47 -21.64
N GLY A 22 -6.52 20.24 -21.83
CA GLY A 22 -7.44 19.92 -20.73
C GLY A 22 -7.05 18.61 -20.03
N LEU A 23 -6.72 17.57 -20.81
CA LEU A 23 -6.24 16.30 -20.29
C LEU A 23 -4.93 16.47 -19.50
N GLY A 24 -3.99 17.29 -19.99
CA GLY A 24 -2.71 17.55 -19.32
C GLY A 24 -2.85 18.22 -17.96
N ILE A 25 -3.90 19.00 -17.72
CA ILE A 25 -4.19 19.64 -16.42
C ILE A 25 -4.84 18.65 -15.44
N VAL A 26 -5.67 17.75 -15.95
CA VAL A 26 -6.41 16.75 -15.15
C VAL A 26 -5.58 15.50 -14.88
N LEU A 27 -4.59 15.20 -15.73
CA LEU A 27 -3.75 14.01 -15.61
C LEU A 27 -3.05 13.90 -14.25
N PRO A 28 -2.40 14.96 -13.72
CA PRO A 28 -1.72 14.87 -12.43
C PRO A 28 -2.68 14.64 -11.26
N THR A 29 -3.86 15.27 -11.29
CA THR A 29 -4.85 15.11 -10.21
C THR A 29 -5.52 13.75 -10.27
N VAL A 30 -5.91 13.27 -11.45
CA VAL A 30 -6.43 11.92 -11.64
C VAL A 30 -5.39 10.87 -11.29
N LEU A 31 -4.13 11.06 -11.69
CA LEU A 31 -3.03 10.19 -11.32
C LEU A 31 -2.84 10.15 -9.79
N THR A 32 -2.93 11.31 -9.12
CA THR A 32 -2.82 11.40 -7.66
C THR A 32 -3.97 10.65 -6.99
N ILE A 33 -5.21 10.88 -7.41
CA ILE A 33 -6.38 10.18 -6.89
C ILE A 33 -6.23 8.67 -7.13
N TRP A 34 -5.82 8.28 -8.33
CA TRP A 34 -5.60 6.88 -8.68
C TRP A 34 -4.51 6.23 -7.82
N LEU A 35 -3.39 6.92 -7.56
CA LEU A 35 -2.32 6.45 -6.68
C LEU A 35 -2.79 6.31 -5.23
N VAL A 36 -3.61 7.25 -4.74
CA VAL A 36 -4.19 7.17 -3.40
C VAL A 36 -5.11 5.95 -3.29
N VAL A 37 -5.97 5.72 -4.29
CA VAL A 37 -6.84 4.54 -4.34
C VAL A 37 -6.01 3.25 -4.44
N LEU A 38 -4.96 3.25 -5.26
CA LEU A 38 -4.04 2.11 -5.37
C LEU A 38 -3.38 1.79 -4.03
N ALA A 39 -2.90 2.82 -3.33
CA ALA A 39 -2.28 2.68 -2.01
C ALA A 39 -3.28 2.18 -0.96
N TYR A 40 -4.49 2.75 -0.92
CA TYR A 40 -5.56 2.31 -0.02
C TYR A 40 -5.90 0.84 -0.27
N ASN A 41 -6.14 0.44 -1.52
CA ASN A 41 -6.46 -0.94 -1.87
C ASN A 41 -5.31 -1.91 -1.53
N PHE A 42 -4.06 -1.47 -1.71
CA PHE A 42 -2.90 -2.28 -1.34
C PHE A 42 -2.84 -2.50 0.18
N VAL A 43 -2.97 -1.43 0.97
CA VAL A 43 -2.93 -1.52 2.43
C VAL A 43 -4.09 -2.36 2.95
N ASP A 44 -5.29 -2.13 2.44
CA ASP A 44 -6.48 -2.86 2.85
C ASP A 44 -6.35 -4.37 2.53
N SER A 45 -6.07 -4.73 1.27
CA SER A 45 -6.04 -6.13 0.85
C SER A 45 -4.82 -6.92 1.32
N ARG A 46 -3.64 -6.29 1.40
CA ARG A 46 -2.37 -6.99 1.68
C ARG A 46 -1.97 -6.94 3.14
N ILE A 47 -2.46 -5.95 3.89
CA ILE A 47 -2.01 -5.72 5.26
C ILE A 47 -3.21 -5.80 6.21
N ALA A 48 -4.21 -4.93 6.06
CA ALA A 48 -5.30 -4.83 7.02
C ALA A 48 -6.20 -6.09 7.02
N ALA A 49 -6.57 -6.61 5.85
CA ALA A 49 -7.44 -7.78 5.77
C ALA A 49 -6.83 -9.04 6.40
N PRO A 50 -5.57 -9.44 6.10
CA PRO A 50 -4.93 -10.56 6.79
C PRO A 50 -4.81 -10.36 8.30
N ILE A 51 -4.52 -9.14 8.75
CA ILE A 51 -4.44 -8.81 10.18
C ILE A 51 -5.81 -8.95 10.84
N ASN A 52 -6.85 -8.38 10.24
CA ASN A 52 -8.22 -8.45 10.75
C ASN A 52 -8.70 -9.90 10.85
N GLU A 53 -8.46 -10.70 9.81
CA GLU A 53 -8.79 -12.14 9.84
C GLU A 53 -8.00 -12.88 10.92
N GLY A 54 -6.71 -12.58 11.10
CA GLY A 54 -5.91 -13.14 12.19
C GLY A 54 -6.44 -12.77 13.58
N ILE A 55 -6.84 -11.50 13.77
CA ILE A 55 -7.46 -11.02 15.02
C ILE A 55 -8.79 -11.73 15.25
N LYS A 56 -9.67 -11.78 14.24
CA LYS A 56 -10.96 -12.49 14.34
C LYS A 56 -10.78 -13.94 14.75
N TRP A 57 -9.84 -14.63 14.10
CA TRP A 57 -9.52 -16.03 14.40
C TRP A 57 -9.04 -16.20 15.85
N LEU A 58 -8.09 -15.39 16.29
CA LEU A 58 -7.59 -15.41 17.68
C LEU A 58 -8.69 -15.08 18.68
N TRP A 59 -9.56 -14.11 18.38
CA TRP A 59 -10.59 -13.67 19.29
C TRP A 59 -11.63 -14.76 19.54
N VAL A 60 -12.12 -15.41 18.49
CA VAL A 60 -13.10 -16.50 18.60
C VAL A 60 -12.51 -17.72 19.33
N GLU A 61 -11.21 -17.96 19.17
CA GLU A 61 -10.55 -19.09 19.80
C GLU A 61 -10.32 -18.86 21.30
N TYR A 62 -9.83 -17.68 21.69
CA TYR A 62 -9.39 -17.41 23.06
C TYR A 62 -10.40 -16.65 23.93
N VAL A 63 -11.35 -15.93 23.32
CA VAL A 63 -12.33 -15.12 24.06
C VAL A 63 -13.67 -15.86 24.09
N PRO A 64 -14.25 -16.13 25.28
CA PRO A 64 -15.55 -16.78 25.42
C PRO A 64 -16.71 -15.79 25.18
N TRP A 65 -16.59 -14.96 24.14
CA TRP A 65 -17.58 -13.98 23.71
C TRP A 65 -17.65 -14.00 22.18
N PRO A 66 -18.84 -13.90 21.56
CA PRO A 66 -20.15 -13.71 22.17
C PRO A 66 -20.67 -14.96 22.90
N SER A 67 -21.46 -14.73 23.96
CA SER A 67 -22.11 -15.79 24.72
C SER A 67 -23.37 -16.25 23.99
N VAL A 68 -23.29 -17.41 23.34
CA VAL A 68 -24.41 -17.98 22.59
C VAL A 68 -25.45 -18.55 23.55
N THR A 69 -26.71 -18.12 23.45
CA THR A 69 -27.83 -18.67 24.20
C THR A 69 -28.45 -19.90 23.51
N GLU A 70 -29.28 -20.66 24.24
CA GLU A 70 -30.03 -21.78 23.64
C GLU A 70 -30.99 -21.30 22.54
N GLN A 71 -31.51 -20.07 22.66
CA GLN A 71 -32.36 -19.47 21.63
C GLN A 71 -31.57 -19.14 20.36
N ASP A 72 -30.38 -18.53 20.51
CA ASP A 72 -29.50 -18.22 19.37
C ASP A 72 -29.09 -19.48 18.60
N MET A 73 -28.80 -20.58 19.33
CA MET A 73 -28.52 -21.88 18.71
C MET A 73 -29.73 -22.46 18.00
N ALA A 74 -30.94 -22.30 18.54
CA ALA A 74 -32.16 -22.79 17.92
C ALA A 74 -32.45 -22.04 16.61
N ASP A 75 -32.31 -20.72 16.63
CA ASP A 75 -32.48 -19.86 15.45
C ASP A 75 -31.43 -20.20 14.39
N HIS A 76 -30.14 -20.23 14.75
CA HIS A 76 -29.05 -20.57 13.82
C HIS A 76 -29.14 -21.99 13.28
N LYS A 77 -29.66 -22.95 14.05
CA LYS A 77 -29.88 -24.32 13.58
C LYS A 77 -30.85 -24.37 12.40
N THR A 78 -31.88 -23.52 12.38
CA THR A 78 -32.81 -23.48 11.24
C THR A 78 -32.08 -23.05 9.96
N GLU A 79 -31.16 -22.09 10.06
CA GLU A 79 -30.31 -21.62 8.96
C GLU A 79 -29.34 -22.73 8.50
N VAL A 80 -28.67 -23.41 9.44
CA VAL A 80 -27.76 -24.54 9.18
C VAL A 80 -28.46 -25.67 8.43
N LEU A 81 -29.69 -26.02 8.83
CA LEU A 81 -30.45 -27.11 8.19
C LEU A 81 -31.01 -26.72 6.82
N ALA A 82 -31.23 -25.43 6.57
CA ALA A 82 -31.65 -24.92 5.27
C ALA A 82 -30.52 -24.95 4.23
N ASN A 83 -29.25 -24.83 4.66
CA ASN A 83 -28.08 -24.89 3.78
C ASN A 83 -27.58 -26.34 3.61
N PRO A 84 -27.55 -26.90 2.37
CA PRO A 84 -27.12 -28.28 2.13
C PRO A 84 -25.72 -28.62 2.65
N GLU A 85 -24.77 -27.68 2.54
CA GLU A 85 -23.39 -27.87 2.96
C GLU A 85 -23.26 -27.84 4.48
N LEU A 86 -23.87 -26.84 5.13
CA LEU A 86 -23.86 -26.73 6.60
C LEU A 86 -24.60 -27.90 7.24
N ARG A 87 -25.72 -28.33 6.65
CA ARG A 87 -26.46 -29.53 7.08
C ARG A 87 -25.58 -30.77 7.05
N LYS A 88 -24.76 -30.94 6.00
CA LYS A 88 -23.83 -32.07 5.90
C LYS A 88 -22.76 -32.00 6.98
N ALA A 89 -22.17 -30.82 7.21
CA ALA A 89 -21.18 -30.61 8.27
C ALA A 89 -21.77 -30.88 9.67
N TYR A 90 -22.97 -30.37 9.95
CA TYR A 90 -23.72 -30.62 11.18
C TYR A 90 -23.99 -32.12 11.41
N ASN A 91 -24.47 -32.82 10.38
CA ASN A 91 -24.81 -34.24 10.48
C ASN A 91 -23.57 -35.13 10.69
N ASN A 92 -22.41 -34.70 10.17
CA ASN A 92 -21.15 -35.43 10.29
C ASN A 92 -20.34 -35.05 11.54
N ALA A 93 -20.80 -34.08 12.34
CA ALA A 93 -20.09 -33.65 13.54
C ALA A 93 -20.12 -34.74 14.64
N LEU A 94 -18.97 -35.01 15.24
CA LEU A 94 -18.83 -35.93 16.39
C LEU A 94 -19.74 -35.53 17.55
N ASN A 95 -19.79 -34.24 17.87
CA ASN A 95 -20.76 -33.66 18.81
C ASN A 95 -21.53 -32.51 18.14
N ARG A 96 -22.79 -32.79 17.79
CA ARG A 96 -23.68 -31.83 17.13
C ARG A 96 -23.93 -30.56 17.95
N ARG A 97 -24.02 -30.66 19.28
CA ARG A 97 -24.28 -29.51 20.14
C ARG A 97 -23.06 -28.59 20.18
N ASP A 98 -21.88 -29.16 20.38
CA ASP A 98 -20.64 -28.38 20.44
C ASP A 98 -20.32 -27.73 19.08
N TRP A 99 -20.53 -28.47 17.99
CA TRP A 99 -20.39 -27.93 16.64
C TRP A 99 -21.36 -26.77 16.41
N LEU A 100 -22.64 -26.94 16.75
CA LEU A 100 -23.66 -25.90 16.57
C LEU A 100 -23.35 -24.68 17.43
N LYS A 101 -22.92 -24.87 18.68
CA LYS A 101 -22.52 -23.79 19.56
C LYS A 101 -21.33 -23.01 19.00
N GLN A 102 -20.31 -23.70 18.50
CA GLN A 102 -19.12 -23.06 17.95
C GLN A 102 -19.41 -22.33 16.63
N ASP A 103 -20.26 -22.92 15.77
CA ASP A 103 -20.67 -22.33 14.50
C ASP A 103 -21.56 -21.10 14.71
N THR A 104 -22.53 -21.18 15.62
CA THR A 104 -23.36 -20.04 16.03
C THR A 104 -22.49 -18.92 16.59
N ARG A 105 -21.51 -19.23 17.45
CA ARG A 105 -20.58 -18.24 18.00
C ARG A 105 -19.79 -17.53 16.90
N ARG A 106 -19.33 -18.27 15.89
CA ARG A 106 -18.62 -17.70 14.73
C ARG A 106 -19.55 -16.80 13.91
N ALA A 107 -20.77 -17.22 13.66
CA ALA A 107 -21.75 -16.46 12.90
C ALA A 107 -22.16 -15.16 13.62
N GLU A 108 -22.43 -15.21 14.92
CA GLU A 108 -22.73 -14.03 15.74
C GLU A 108 -21.55 -13.07 15.82
N PHE A 109 -20.34 -13.60 16.04
CA PHE A 109 -19.15 -12.78 16.06
C PHE A 109 -18.92 -12.09 14.71
N GLN A 110 -19.16 -12.79 13.61
CA GLN A 110 -19.05 -12.23 12.27
C GLN A 110 -20.12 -11.13 12.04
N ARG A 111 -21.38 -11.35 12.45
CA ARG A 111 -22.46 -10.34 12.38
C ARG A 111 -22.12 -9.09 13.21
N PHE A 112 -21.57 -9.28 14.40
CA PHE A 112 -21.07 -8.20 15.24
C PHE A 112 -19.93 -7.45 14.54
N TRP A 113 -18.92 -8.18 14.05
CA TRP A 113 -17.77 -7.60 13.38
C TRP A 113 -18.18 -6.77 12.17
N ASP A 114 -19.12 -7.28 11.36
CA ASP A 114 -19.64 -6.59 10.18
C ASP A 114 -20.42 -5.32 10.56
N SER A 115 -21.13 -5.34 11.70
CA SER A 115 -21.82 -4.15 12.23
C SER A 115 -20.86 -3.03 12.66
N TYR A 116 -19.68 -3.38 13.15
CA TYR A 116 -18.62 -2.42 13.55
C TYR A 116 -17.49 -2.31 12.51
N ALA A 117 -17.65 -2.89 11.32
CA ALA A 117 -16.58 -3.01 10.33
C ALA A 117 -16.01 -1.65 9.91
N LEU A 118 -16.84 -0.61 9.79
CA LEU A 118 -16.38 0.74 9.50
C LEU A 118 -15.37 1.27 10.54
N GLY A 119 -15.59 0.99 11.83
CA GLY A 119 -14.67 1.38 12.91
C GLY A 119 -13.45 0.46 13.03
N LEU A 120 -13.66 -0.85 12.86
CA LEU A 120 -12.60 -1.86 12.98
C LEU A 120 -11.62 -1.80 11.80
N ASN A 121 -12.05 -1.40 10.61
CA ASN A 121 -11.17 -1.17 9.47
C ASN A 121 -10.17 -0.01 9.74
N LEU A 122 -10.61 1.04 10.44
CA LEU A 122 -9.71 2.11 10.88
C LEU A 122 -8.70 1.64 11.93
N ILE A 123 -9.11 0.74 12.83
CA ILE A 123 -8.21 0.11 13.80
C ILE A 123 -7.19 -0.77 13.07
N GLY A 124 -7.60 -1.57 12.08
CA GLY A 124 -6.69 -2.36 11.25
C GLY A 124 -5.66 -1.49 10.52
N LEU A 125 -6.08 -0.34 9.98
CA LEU A 125 -5.18 0.65 9.39
C LEU A 125 -4.18 1.23 10.41
N LEU A 126 -4.65 1.60 11.61
CA LEU A 126 -3.78 2.09 12.68
C LEU A 126 -2.76 1.04 13.12
N VAL A 127 -3.18 -0.23 13.28
CA VAL A 127 -2.29 -1.35 13.60
C VAL A 127 -1.26 -1.55 12.48
N ALA A 128 -1.67 -1.48 11.22
CA ALA A 128 -0.76 -1.55 10.08
C ALA A 128 0.28 -0.42 10.09
N ILE A 129 -0.13 0.83 10.36
CA ILE A 129 0.76 1.98 10.49
C ILE A 129 1.78 1.76 11.62
N ILE A 130 1.31 1.30 12.79
CA ILE A 130 2.19 1.01 13.94
C ILE A 130 3.17 -0.11 13.58
N LEU A 131 2.71 -1.19 12.94
CA LEU A 131 3.58 -2.29 12.52
C LEU A 131 4.64 -1.84 11.51
N ILE A 132 4.28 -1.04 10.51
CA ILE A 132 5.23 -0.49 9.54
C ILE A 132 6.23 0.41 10.24
N TYR A 133 5.78 1.27 11.16
CA TYR A 133 6.65 2.14 11.95
C TYR A 133 7.63 1.35 12.82
N THR A 134 7.14 0.35 13.57
CA THR A 134 7.98 -0.51 14.40
C THR A 134 8.93 -1.35 13.55
N ALA A 135 8.51 -1.87 12.40
CA ALA A 135 9.38 -2.55 11.46
C ALA A 135 10.50 -1.61 10.94
N GLY A 136 10.16 -0.36 10.61
CA GLY A 136 11.14 0.66 10.22
C GLY A 136 12.17 0.93 11.32
N LEU A 137 11.71 1.08 12.57
CA LEU A 137 12.59 1.21 13.75
C LEU A 137 13.50 -0.02 13.93
N LEU A 138 12.96 -1.23 13.76
CA LEU A 138 13.71 -2.47 13.87
C LEU A 138 14.80 -2.56 12.79
N VAL A 139 14.50 -2.20 11.54
CA VAL A 139 15.47 -2.16 10.43
C VAL A 139 16.58 -1.13 10.70
N GLY A 140 16.24 0.03 11.27
CA GLY A 140 17.21 1.06 11.64
C GLY A 140 18.11 0.68 12.83
N SER A 141 17.65 -0.24 13.68
CA SER A 141 18.36 -0.78 14.84
C SER A 141 19.53 -1.69 14.45
N PHE A 142 20.44 -1.95 15.40
CA PHE A 142 21.63 -2.81 15.20
C PHE A 142 21.28 -4.20 14.67
N ILE A 143 20.18 -4.78 15.16
CA ILE A 143 19.66 -6.09 14.71
C ILE A 143 19.20 -6.00 13.26
N GLY A 144 18.46 -4.94 12.91
CA GLY A 144 17.97 -4.70 11.56
C GLY A 144 19.07 -4.57 10.53
N ARG A 145 20.12 -3.78 10.83
CA ARG A 145 21.29 -3.65 9.94
C ARG A 145 21.96 -5.00 9.70
N ARG A 146 22.10 -5.83 10.74
CA ARG A 146 22.71 -7.16 10.62
C ARG A 146 21.86 -8.12 9.77
N ILE A 147 20.54 -8.11 9.94
CA ILE A 147 19.61 -8.91 9.14
C ILE A 147 19.61 -8.42 7.68
N TYR A 148 19.59 -7.10 7.47
CA TYR A 148 19.61 -6.49 6.14
C TYR A 148 20.86 -6.91 5.35
N HIS A 149 22.06 -6.78 5.95
CA HIS A 149 23.30 -7.19 5.29
C HIS A 149 23.34 -8.70 4.98
N ARG A 150 22.88 -9.55 5.92
CA ARG A 150 22.74 -10.99 5.68
C ARG A 150 21.77 -11.29 4.53
N GLY A 151 20.68 -10.53 4.43
CA GLY A 151 19.69 -10.65 3.35
C GLY A 151 20.28 -10.25 1.99
N GLU A 152 21.02 -9.14 1.92
CA GLU A 152 21.73 -8.75 0.69
C GLU A 152 22.72 -9.81 0.24
N GLU A 153 23.55 -10.33 1.16
CA GLU A 153 24.48 -11.41 0.84
C GLU A 153 23.77 -12.66 0.31
N LEU A 154 22.60 -13.01 0.88
CA LEU A 154 21.82 -14.15 0.42
C LEU A 154 21.25 -13.93 -0.99
N ILE A 155 20.72 -12.74 -1.27
CA ILE A 155 20.21 -12.36 -2.59
C ILE A 155 21.33 -12.40 -3.64
N HIS A 156 22.53 -11.93 -3.28
CA HIS A 156 23.69 -11.95 -4.17
C HIS A 156 24.24 -13.35 -4.47
N ARG A 157 23.90 -14.37 -3.69
CA ARG A 157 24.26 -15.77 -3.97
C ARG A 157 23.41 -16.40 -5.07
N LEU A 158 22.26 -15.80 -5.42
CA LEU A 158 21.38 -16.32 -6.47
C LEU A 158 21.80 -15.74 -7.83
N PRO A 159 22.24 -16.57 -8.79
CA PRO A 159 22.90 -16.11 -10.01
C PRO A 159 22.00 -15.28 -10.94
N LEU A 160 20.68 -15.50 -10.92
CA LEU A 160 19.73 -14.67 -11.68
C LEU A 160 19.44 -13.33 -10.98
N ILE A 161 19.24 -13.35 -9.66
CA ILE A 161 18.76 -12.18 -8.91
C ILE A 161 19.87 -11.15 -8.72
N ARG A 162 21.14 -11.59 -8.61
CA ARG A 162 22.32 -10.72 -8.51
C ARG A 162 22.46 -9.74 -9.69
N ARG A 163 21.90 -10.04 -10.87
CA ARG A 163 21.96 -9.15 -12.05
C ARG A 163 20.89 -8.04 -12.02
N VAL A 164 19.74 -8.29 -11.40
CA VAL A 164 18.57 -7.38 -11.45
C VAL A 164 18.43 -6.56 -10.16
N TYR A 165 18.77 -7.16 -9.01
CA TYR A 165 18.65 -6.51 -7.71
C TYR A 165 19.41 -5.17 -7.60
N PRO A 166 20.67 -5.02 -8.08
CA PRO A 166 21.37 -3.74 -8.02
C PRO A 166 20.67 -2.62 -8.80
N ALA A 167 20.10 -2.92 -9.97
CA ALA A 167 19.35 -1.95 -10.77
C ALA A 167 18.05 -1.53 -10.06
N MET A 168 17.34 -2.48 -9.46
CA MET A 168 16.13 -2.18 -8.69
C MET A 168 16.44 -1.37 -7.43
N LYS A 169 17.54 -1.68 -6.75
CA LYS A 169 18.02 -0.93 -5.59
C LYS A 169 18.37 0.50 -5.98
N GLN A 170 19.08 0.71 -7.09
CA GLN A 170 19.42 2.05 -7.58
C GLN A 170 18.18 2.90 -7.88
N ILE A 171 17.15 2.32 -8.51
CA ILE A 171 15.89 3.02 -8.77
C ILE A 171 15.22 3.40 -7.45
N THR A 172 15.15 2.46 -6.51
CA THR A 172 14.60 2.68 -5.16
C THR A 172 15.35 3.79 -4.42
N ASP A 173 16.69 3.70 -4.38
CA ASP A 173 17.56 4.69 -3.74
C ASP A 173 17.45 6.08 -4.40
N PHE A 174 17.17 6.16 -5.70
CA PHE A 174 16.91 7.43 -6.37
C PHE A 174 15.58 8.06 -5.90
N PHE A 175 14.50 7.28 -5.83
CA PHE A 175 13.18 7.80 -5.41
C PHE A 175 13.09 8.12 -3.91
N PHE A 176 13.82 7.39 -3.06
CA PHE A 176 13.76 7.56 -1.60
C PHE A 176 15.00 8.27 -1.01
N GLY A 177 16.07 8.48 -1.78
CA GLY A 177 17.36 9.03 -1.33
C GLY A 177 17.54 10.54 -1.44
N GLU A 178 16.49 11.29 -1.77
CA GLU A 178 16.57 12.75 -1.93
C GLU A 178 16.51 13.48 -0.59
N LYS A 179 17.67 13.60 0.08
CA LYS A 179 17.95 14.70 1.02
C LYS A 179 19.35 15.32 0.92
N LYS A 180 20.25 14.81 0.07
CA LYS A 180 21.63 15.34 -0.03
C LYS A 180 21.88 16.26 -1.22
N THR A 181 21.06 16.20 -2.26
CA THR A 181 21.27 16.94 -3.50
C THR A 181 20.97 18.44 -3.35
N THR A 182 19.87 18.81 -2.68
CA THR A 182 19.47 20.23 -2.55
C THR A 182 20.45 21.07 -1.71
N GLU A 183 21.16 20.45 -0.77
CA GLU A 183 22.17 21.12 0.08
C GLU A 183 23.52 21.30 -0.63
N GLN A 184 23.86 20.46 -1.63
CA GLN A 184 25.17 20.50 -2.31
C GLN A 184 25.24 21.43 -3.53
N PHE A 185 24.11 21.76 -4.18
CA PHE A 185 24.10 22.61 -5.39
C PHE A 185 23.84 24.10 -5.13
N SER A 186 23.77 24.53 -3.87
CA SER A 186 23.31 25.88 -3.51
C SER A 186 24.43 26.89 -3.21
N ARG A 187 25.71 26.52 -3.35
CA ARG A 187 26.83 27.44 -3.07
C ARG A 187 27.38 28.05 -4.35
N VAL A 188 27.04 29.31 -4.58
CA VAL A 188 27.62 30.17 -5.62
C VAL A 188 28.90 30.80 -5.09
N VAL A 189 29.97 30.75 -5.87
CA VAL A 189 31.25 31.40 -5.55
C VAL A 189 31.62 32.36 -6.68
N ALA A 190 32.25 33.48 -6.32
CA ALA A 190 32.85 34.41 -7.26
C ALA A 190 34.37 34.26 -7.22
N VAL A 191 34.99 34.02 -8.37
CA VAL A 191 36.43 33.78 -8.49
C VAL A 191 37.03 34.72 -9.54
N GLN A 192 38.22 35.24 -9.26
CA GLN A 192 38.92 36.10 -10.21
C GLN A 192 39.62 35.26 -11.27
N TYR A 193 39.12 35.29 -12.49
CA TYR A 193 39.67 34.56 -13.64
C TYR A 193 39.29 35.31 -14.94
N PRO A 194 40.18 35.40 -15.95
CA PRO A 194 41.56 34.90 -15.97
C PRO A 194 42.61 35.86 -15.36
N ARG A 195 42.25 37.10 -15.03
CA ARG A 195 43.17 38.11 -14.44
C ARG A 195 42.52 38.89 -13.30
N LYS A 196 43.36 39.48 -12.44
CA LYS A 196 42.92 40.28 -11.29
C LYS A 196 41.98 41.41 -11.74
N GLY A 197 40.88 41.58 -11.01
CA GLY A 197 39.85 42.58 -11.31
C GLY A 197 38.70 42.10 -12.23
N LEU A 198 38.76 40.88 -12.76
CA LEU A 198 37.66 40.25 -13.52
C LEU A 198 37.00 39.15 -12.69
N TRP A 199 35.72 39.28 -12.35
CA TRP A 199 35.00 38.32 -11.53
C TRP A 199 34.14 37.38 -12.37
N SER A 200 34.30 36.08 -12.15
CA SER A 200 33.50 35.02 -12.77
C SER A 200 32.70 34.29 -11.70
N VAL A 201 31.44 33.97 -11.99
CA VAL A 201 30.53 33.25 -11.09
C VAL A 201 30.59 31.75 -11.39
N GLY A 202 30.75 30.93 -10.36
CA GLY A 202 30.80 29.47 -10.46
C GLY A 202 29.94 28.78 -9.42
N LEU A 203 29.52 27.55 -9.72
CA LEU A 203 28.78 26.67 -8.80
C LEU A 203 29.74 25.66 -8.19
N VAL A 204 29.71 25.51 -6.87
CA VAL A 204 30.53 24.51 -6.18
C VAL A 204 29.87 23.14 -6.33
N THR A 205 30.53 22.20 -7.01
CA THR A 205 29.98 20.87 -7.31
C THR A 205 30.53 19.75 -6.42
N GLY A 206 31.37 20.06 -5.42
CA GLY A 206 31.95 19.07 -4.51
C GLY A 206 32.71 19.70 -3.35
N ALA A 207 32.79 18.96 -2.24
CA ALA A 207 33.66 19.30 -1.11
C ALA A 207 35.07 18.74 -1.38
N THR A 208 36.10 19.55 -1.15
CA THR A 208 37.50 19.12 -1.21
C THR A 208 37.76 18.00 -0.20
N MET A 209 38.34 16.87 -0.65
CA MET A 209 38.83 15.82 0.24
C MET A 209 39.78 16.42 1.27
N GLN A 210 39.43 16.28 2.56
CA GLN A 210 40.32 16.51 3.69
C GLN A 210 41.06 15.22 4.01
#